data_AF-A0AAX2ZAP4-F1
#
_entry.id   AF-A0AAX2ZAP4-F1
#
_cell.length_a   1.000
_cell.length_b   1.000
_cell.length_c   1.000
_cell.angle_alpha   90.00
_cell.angle_beta   90.00
_cell.angle_gamma   90.00
#
_symmetry.space_group_name_H-M   'P 1'
#
loop_
_entity.id
_entity.type
_entity.pdbx_description
1 polymer ?
#
loop_
_entity_poly.entity_id
_entity_poly.type
_entity_poly.pdbx_seq_one_letter_code
_entity_poly.pdbx_strand_id
1 'polypeptide(L)'
;MKIKDVELATGLSEDTIHFYESEGLIIVKRNFDSDREYDEENIEQLKYIKLLLKLDIPISKIKKLKNKNISLKCILEEKMKELENDKINIEGKEDIINDILKNINKKKDININEYLEDIECIENGEYAEIISDLDEIGQHSLSFQILTTISLMAPIMWFYLDIAEKNYSSIGLKGSLSIMVTVILTLNWKSYLQQKDKKISGTFGHILGIILAIILTILIFVGIDWLQFKIFVPNDYLMYIFKPPYSYTIFLFEIEVLIMIIAILYKIRKVDSYEKEWACNLISFIKRNIIKVVALNLVLLYMCITGITVITKDKVIDYNFYNPRGVEYTYDDITNINTGFLGKRKLLSGNKGDFYYKITLKNKKTIDLKDATSDFDDTYLELERFDKVVLDKSKATKVASKQNYKLCDLDKRFVDRFLRIIEN
;
A
#
# COMPACT_ATOMS: atom_id res chain seq x y z
N MET A 1 0.65 67.09 14.01
CA MET A 1 0.93 66.57 15.36
C MET A 1 2.40 66.79 15.71
N LYS A 2 2.72 67.09 16.97
CA LYS A 2 4.11 67.26 17.42
C LYS A 2 4.69 65.90 17.83
N ILE A 3 6.02 65.82 17.96
CA ILE A 3 6.74 64.56 18.23
C ILE A 3 6.18 63.80 19.45
N LYS A 4 5.89 64.50 20.57
CA LYS A 4 5.32 63.87 21.78
C LYS A 4 3.97 63.20 21.56
N ASP A 5 3.11 63.80 20.74
CA ASP A 5 1.79 63.22 20.41
C ASP A 5 1.96 61.97 19.54
N VAL A 6 2.97 61.96 18.67
CA VAL A 6 3.30 60.83 17.79
C VAL A 6 3.92 59.67 18.58
N GLU A 7 4.79 59.96 19.55
CA GLU A 7 5.32 58.95 20.47
C GLU A 7 4.19 58.24 21.22
N LEU A 8 3.21 59.00 21.75
CA LEU A 8 2.02 58.45 22.41
C LEU A 8 1.16 57.62 21.45
N ALA A 9 0.98 58.07 20.21
CA ALA A 9 0.12 57.40 19.24
C ALA A 9 0.74 56.13 18.62
N THR A 10 2.06 56.08 18.50
CA THR A 10 2.78 54.98 17.83
C THR A 10 3.50 54.06 18.82
N GLY A 11 3.77 54.54 20.04
CA GLY A 11 4.60 53.86 21.03
C GLY A 11 6.03 53.63 20.53
N LEU A 12 6.56 54.56 19.73
CA LEU A 12 7.94 54.61 19.28
C LEU A 12 8.64 55.78 19.98
N SER A 13 9.93 55.64 20.27
CA SER A 13 10.72 56.76 20.81
C SER A 13 11.00 57.80 19.74
N GLU A 14 11.19 59.05 20.16
CA GLU A 14 11.64 60.16 19.31
C GLU A 14 12.85 59.78 18.44
N ASP A 15 13.87 59.16 19.04
CA ASP A 15 15.08 58.71 18.32
C ASP A 15 14.76 57.70 17.21
N THR A 16 13.82 56.78 17.47
CA THR A 16 13.39 55.78 16.47
C THR A 16 12.65 56.44 15.30
N ILE A 17 11.83 57.44 15.59
CA ILE A 17 11.08 58.19 14.56
C ILE A 17 12.05 59.01 13.70
N HIS A 18 12.99 59.72 14.32
CA HIS A 18 14.06 60.45 13.60
C HIS A 18 14.94 59.51 12.79
N PHE A 19 15.24 58.33 13.31
CA PHE A 19 15.98 57.31 12.57
C PHE A 19 15.23 56.87 11.30
N TYR A 20 13.92 56.58 11.39
CA TYR A 20 13.11 56.24 10.21
C TYR A 20 12.99 57.39 9.21
N GLU A 21 12.92 58.64 9.67
CA GLU A 21 13.00 59.82 8.80
C GLU A 21 14.36 59.89 8.08
N SER A 22 15.47 59.73 8.80
CA SER A 22 16.83 59.76 8.23
C SER A 22 17.08 58.63 7.22
N GLU A 23 16.47 57.47 7.46
CA GLU A 23 16.51 56.31 6.59
C GLU A 23 15.59 56.45 5.36
N GLY A 24 14.82 57.54 5.28
CA GLY A 24 13.90 57.85 4.17
C GLY A 24 12.62 57.02 4.18
N LEU A 25 12.27 56.38 5.30
CA LEU A 25 11.08 55.54 5.43
C LEU A 25 9.80 56.35 5.61
N ILE A 26 9.90 57.56 6.17
CA ILE A 26 8.82 58.54 6.26
C ILE A 26 9.31 59.90 5.73
N ILE A 27 8.40 60.77 5.31
CA ILE A 27 8.73 62.13 4.87
C ILE A 27 7.86 63.08 5.67
N VAL A 28 8.49 63.81 6.58
CA VAL A 28 7.80 64.71 7.50
C VAL A 28 7.87 66.13 6.94
N LYS A 29 6.72 66.81 6.89
CA LYS A 29 6.68 68.21 6.45
C LYS A 29 7.23 69.10 7.56
N ARG A 30 7.82 70.22 7.17
CA ARG A 30 8.23 71.26 8.10
C ARG A 30 7.24 72.42 8.05
N ASN A 31 6.88 72.96 9.21
CA ASN A 31 6.03 74.13 9.30
C ASN A 31 6.84 75.42 8.98
N PHE A 32 6.17 76.58 9.04
CA PHE A 32 6.80 77.89 8.79
C PHE A 32 7.95 78.21 9.76
N ASP A 33 7.93 77.65 10.97
CA ASP A 33 8.98 77.78 12.00
C ASP A 33 10.09 76.73 11.86
N SER A 34 10.11 75.97 10.76
CA SER A 34 11.06 74.87 10.47
C SER A 34 10.99 73.65 11.40
N ASP A 35 9.96 73.55 12.23
CA ASP A 35 9.65 72.40 13.07
C ASP A 35 8.97 71.29 12.28
N ARG A 36 9.20 70.03 12.69
CA ARG A 36 8.59 68.84 12.08
C ARG A 36 7.11 68.73 12.46
N GLU A 37 6.27 68.58 11.45
CA GLU A 37 4.83 68.39 11.58
C GLU A 37 4.41 67.05 10.98
N TYR A 38 3.94 66.15 11.84
CA TYR A 38 3.48 64.83 11.45
C TYR A 38 1.98 64.85 11.17
N ASP A 39 1.58 64.31 10.02
CA ASP A 39 0.18 64.08 9.66
C ASP A 39 -0.27 62.64 10.00
N GLU A 40 -1.55 62.34 9.78
CA GLU A 40 -2.11 61.01 10.03
C GLU A 40 -1.45 59.94 9.15
N GLU A 41 -1.10 60.27 7.91
CA GLU A 41 -0.42 59.36 6.98
C GLU A 41 0.95 58.93 7.52
N ASN A 42 1.72 59.88 8.09
CA ASN A 42 2.98 59.58 8.77
C ASN A 42 2.78 58.61 9.95
N ILE A 43 1.70 58.75 10.72
CA ILE A 43 1.39 57.86 11.85
C ILE A 43 1.05 56.45 11.37
N GLU A 44 0.25 56.34 10.31
CA GLU A 44 -0.06 55.03 9.70
C GLU A 44 1.19 54.36 9.14
N GLN A 45 2.06 55.11 8.46
CA GLN A 45 3.34 54.59 7.96
C GLN A 45 4.24 54.11 9.11
N LEU A 46 4.33 54.86 10.20
CA LEU A 46 5.10 54.47 11.39
C LEU A 46 4.56 53.19 12.03
N LYS A 47 3.23 53.06 12.16
CA LYS A 47 2.59 51.83 12.67
C LYS A 47 2.84 50.64 11.76
N TYR A 48 2.80 50.87 10.45
CA TYR A 48 3.06 49.84 9.44
C TYR A 48 4.52 49.35 9.48
N ILE A 49 5.50 50.27 9.56
CA ILE A 49 6.92 49.94 9.74
C ILE A 49 7.12 49.13 11.03
N LYS A 50 6.50 49.57 12.13
CA LYS A 50 6.56 48.88 13.42
C LYS A 50 6.03 47.44 13.33
N LEU A 51 4.93 47.22 12.62
CA LEU A 51 4.37 45.89 12.40
C LEU A 51 5.37 44.99 11.65
N LEU A 52 5.92 45.47 10.53
CA LEU A 52 6.88 44.68 9.74
C LEU A 52 8.13 44.33 10.54
N LEU A 53 8.64 45.27 11.35
CA LEU A 53 9.78 45.00 12.24
C LEU A 53 9.47 43.98 13.32
N LYS A 54 8.23 43.96 13.84
CA LYS A 54 7.78 42.92 14.78
C LYS A 54 7.65 41.53 14.16
N LEU A 55 7.66 41.44 12.83
CA LEU A 55 7.70 40.18 12.08
C LEU A 55 9.13 39.84 11.65
N ASP A 56 10.15 40.46 12.27
CA ASP A 56 11.57 40.28 11.96
C ASP A 56 11.93 40.56 10.49
N ILE A 57 11.23 41.50 9.85
CA ILE A 57 11.55 41.97 8.50
C ILE A 57 12.57 43.11 8.61
N PRO A 58 13.75 42.98 7.99
CA PRO A 58 14.81 43.98 8.12
C PRO A 58 14.44 45.30 7.43
N ILE A 59 14.92 46.41 7.99
CA ILE A 59 14.73 47.78 7.46
C ILE A 59 15.08 47.89 5.97
N SER A 60 16.12 47.17 5.53
CA SER A 60 16.55 47.11 4.13
C SER A 60 15.45 46.60 3.18
N LYS A 61 14.67 45.60 3.59
CA LYS A 61 13.51 45.08 2.82
C LYS A 61 12.33 46.06 2.88
N ILE A 62 12.10 46.71 4.01
CA ILE A 62 11.05 47.73 4.17
C ILE A 62 11.29 48.92 3.24
N LYS A 63 12.56 49.36 3.08
CA LYS A 63 12.93 50.39 2.09
C LYS A 63 12.61 49.97 0.65
N LYS A 64 12.95 48.72 0.27
CA LYS A 64 12.65 48.18 -1.07
C LYS A 64 11.14 48.13 -1.33
N LEU A 65 10.34 47.81 -0.32
CA LEU A 65 8.89 47.83 -0.38
C LEU A 65 8.35 49.25 -0.60
N LYS A 66 8.86 50.23 0.15
CA LYS A 66 8.50 51.65 -0.02
C LYS A 66 8.78 52.15 -1.45
N ASN A 67 9.92 51.76 -2.00
CA ASN A 67 10.32 52.12 -3.37
C ASN A 67 9.57 51.32 -4.46
N LYS A 68 8.58 50.48 -4.10
CA LYS A 68 7.83 49.58 -5.00
C LYS A 68 8.69 48.60 -5.80
N ASN A 69 9.90 48.31 -5.33
CA ASN A 69 10.81 47.36 -5.98
C ASN A 69 10.41 45.90 -5.68
N ILE A 70 9.73 45.65 -4.56
CA ILE A 70 9.29 44.33 -4.12
C ILE A 70 7.87 44.47 -3.54
N SER A 71 6.99 43.51 -3.82
CA SER A 71 5.63 43.51 -3.28
C SER A 71 5.60 43.06 -1.81
N LEU A 72 4.62 43.54 -1.03
CA LEU A 72 4.40 43.09 0.35
C LEU A 72 4.18 41.59 0.42
N LYS A 73 3.38 41.07 -0.52
CA LYS A 73 3.08 39.64 -0.62
C LYS A 73 4.36 38.81 -0.73
N CYS A 74 5.27 39.19 -1.62
CA CYS A 74 6.55 38.50 -1.77
C CYS A 74 7.38 38.50 -0.48
N ILE A 75 7.48 39.64 0.22
CA ILE A 75 8.25 39.73 1.47
C ILE A 75 7.63 38.85 2.57
N LEU A 76 6.30 38.85 2.70
CA LEU A 76 5.61 38.05 3.70
C LEU A 76 5.68 36.55 3.37
N GLU A 77 5.55 36.16 2.10
CA GLU A 77 5.71 34.77 1.67
C GLU A 77 7.14 34.27 1.90
N GLU A 78 8.15 35.09 1.60
CA GLU A 78 9.55 34.77 1.89
C GLU A 78 9.79 34.61 3.39
N LYS A 79 9.27 35.54 4.22
CA LYS A 79 9.40 35.44 5.68
C LYS A 79 8.64 34.23 6.24
N MET A 80 7.50 33.87 5.66
CA MET A 80 6.76 32.68 6.06
C MET A 80 7.59 31.42 5.80
N LYS A 81 8.25 31.31 4.64
CA LYS A 81 9.16 30.20 4.32
C LYS A 81 10.37 30.15 5.25
N GLU A 82 10.95 31.31 5.57
CA GLU A 82 12.06 31.41 6.52
C GLU A 82 11.64 30.86 7.90
N LEU A 83 10.47 31.29 8.41
CA LEU A 83 9.93 30.80 9.68
C LEU A 83 9.57 29.30 9.66
N GLU A 84 9.07 28.79 8.53
CA GLU A 84 8.80 27.36 8.36
C GLU A 84 10.11 26.55 8.40
N ASN A 85 11.16 27.00 7.72
CA ASN A 85 12.48 26.38 7.77
C ASN A 85 13.07 26.43 9.18
N ASP A 86 12.97 27.58 9.87
CA ASP A 86 13.43 27.72 11.24
C ASP A 86 12.69 26.76 12.18
N LYS A 87 11.37 26.59 12.00
CA LYS A 87 10.59 25.64 12.77
C LYS A 87 11.07 24.21 12.56
N ILE A 88 11.30 23.81 11.31
CA ILE A 88 11.82 22.49 10.96
C ILE A 88 13.21 22.29 11.57
N ASN A 89 14.08 23.30 11.50
CA ASN A 89 15.42 23.23 12.08
C ASN A 89 15.38 23.10 13.61
N ILE A 90 14.48 23.81 14.27
CA ILE A 90 14.25 23.70 15.72
C ILE A 90 13.76 22.29 16.07
N GLU A 91 12.77 21.76 15.34
CA GLU A 91 12.25 20.40 15.53
C GLU A 91 13.36 19.35 15.35
N GLY A 92 14.18 19.45 14.30
CA GLY A 92 15.31 18.55 14.09
C GLY A 92 16.33 18.61 15.24
N LYS A 93 16.61 19.80 15.78
CA LYS A 93 17.46 19.97 16.97
C LYS A 93 16.82 19.34 18.22
N GLU A 94 15.51 19.48 18.40
CA GLU A 94 14.78 18.82 19.50
C GLU A 94 14.87 17.29 19.40
N ASP A 95 14.76 16.72 18.20
CA ASP A 95 14.89 15.28 17.97
C ASP A 95 16.27 14.75 18.34
N ILE A 96 17.34 15.46 17.95
CA ILE A 96 18.72 15.14 18.34
C ILE A 96 18.87 15.16 19.86
N ILE A 97 18.37 16.21 20.53
CA ILE A 97 18.42 16.31 22.00
C ILE A 97 17.67 15.13 22.63
N ASN A 98 16.50 14.77 22.13
CA ASN A 98 15.72 13.64 22.63
C ASN A 98 16.44 12.29 22.44
N ASP A 99 17.11 12.08 21.31
CA ASP A 99 17.90 10.86 21.08
C ASP A 99 19.11 10.79 22.02
N ILE A 100 19.84 11.89 22.19
CA ILE A 100 20.93 12.00 23.16
C ILE A 100 20.43 11.64 24.55
N LEU A 101 19.32 12.24 25.01
CA LEU A 101 18.74 11.97 26.33
C LEU A 101 18.34 10.51 26.54
N LYS A 102 17.83 9.82 25.51
CA LYS A 102 17.48 8.39 25.56
C LYS A 102 18.72 7.50 25.66
N ASN A 103 19.80 7.89 24.98
CA ASN A 103 21.00 7.07 24.83
C ASN A 103 22.08 7.37 25.89
N ILE A 104 21.99 8.51 26.59
CA ILE A 104 22.95 8.98 27.61
C ILE A 104 23.17 7.96 28.74
N ASN A 105 22.15 7.16 29.06
CA ASN A 105 22.19 6.15 30.13
C ASN A 105 22.48 4.73 29.64
N LYS A 106 22.53 4.48 28.32
CA LYS A 106 22.63 3.13 27.74
C LYS A 106 23.96 2.82 27.06
N LYS A 107 24.68 3.83 26.56
CA LYS A 107 25.97 3.66 25.84
C LYS A 107 27.13 4.26 26.65
N LYS A 108 28.23 3.50 26.76
CA LYS A 108 29.48 3.94 27.41
C LYS A 108 30.27 4.98 26.60
N ASP A 109 29.98 5.09 25.30
CA ASP A 109 30.53 6.10 24.41
C ASP A 109 29.42 6.62 23.50
N ILE A 110 29.21 7.94 23.53
CA ILE A 110 28.32 8.66 22.62
C ILE A 110 29.17 9.03 21.41
N ASN A 111 28.74 8.65 20.20
CA ASN A 111 29.45 8.99 18.98
C ASN A 111 29.16 10.45 18.61
N ILE A 112 29.96 11.37 19.14
CA ILE A 112 29.76 12.83 18.98
C ILE A 112 29.81 13.25 17.51
N ASN A 113 30.66 12.61 16.70
CA ASN A 113 30.84 12.95 15.28
C ASN A 113 29.55 12.74 14.48
N GLU A 114 28.78 11.70 14.81
CA GLU A 114 27.50 11.39 14.16
C GLU A 114 26.46 12.51 14.44
N TYR A 115 26.35 12.96 15.68
CA TYR A 115 25.46 14.08 16.03
C TYR A 115 25.90 15.43 15.45
N LEU A 116 27.22 15.64 15.27
CA LEU A 116 27.73 16.85 14.62
C LEU A 116 27.41 16.86 13.12
N GLU A 117 27.55 15.73 12.44
CA GLU A 117 27.13 15.57 11.03
C GLU A 117 25.62 15.83 10.87
N ASP A 118 24.79 15.34 11.81
CA ASP A 118 23.35 15.58 11.80
C ASP A 118 22.99 17.07 12.00
N ILE A 119 23.69 17.79 12.88
CA ILE A 119 23.47 19.23 13.10
C ILE A 119 23.90 20.05 11.88
N GLU A 120 25.05 19.74 11.26
CA GLU A 120 25.49 20.42 10.04
C GLU A 120 24.50 20.22 8.89
N CYS A 121 23.89 19.04 8.77
CA CYS A 121 22.83 18.75 7.81
C CYS A 121 21.56 19.60 8.05
N ILE A 122 21.20 19.86 9.30
CA ILE A 122 20.08 20.74 9.67
C ILE A 122 20.39 22.20 9.32
N GLU A 123 21.57 22.69 9.68
CA GLU A 123 21.93 24.11 9.51
C GLU A 123 22.15 24.51 8.05
N ASN A 124 22.60 23.58 7.20
CA ASN A 124 22.77 23.83 5.77
C ASN A 124 21.45 23.91 4.98
N GLY A 125 20.29 23.73 5.64
CA GLY A 125 18.97 23.79 5.01
C GLY A 125 18.60 22.55 4.19
N GLU A 126 19.52 21.59 4.03
CA GLU A 126 19.25 20.29 3.40
C GLU A 126 18.11 19.57 4.12
N TYR A 127 18.08 19.62 5.46
CA TYR A 127 16.99 19.05 6.27
C TYR A 127 15.62 19.67 5.96
N ALA A 128 15.55 20.99 5.79
CA ALA A 128 14.30 21.69 5.48
C ALA A 128 13.80 21.39 4.05
N GLU A 129 14.70 21.36 3.06
CA GLU A 129 14.35 20.94 1.68
C GLU A 129 13.85 19.50 1.65
N ILE A 130 14.52 18.60 2.38
CA ILE A 130 14.14 17.20 2.53
C ILE A 130 12.75 17.04 3.16
N ILE A 131 12.47 17.75 4.26
CA ILE A 131 11.16 17.70 4.94
C ILE A 131 10.07 18.25 4.02
N SER A 132 10.34 19.34 3.30
CA SER A 132 9.43 19.90 2.30
C SER A 132 9.09 18.89 1.21
N ASP A 133 10.10 18.22 0.62
CA ASP A 133 9.93 17.15 -0.37
C ASP A 133 9.14 15.94 0.18
N LEU A 134 9.16 15.71 1.49
CA LEU A 134 8.51 14.57 2.14
C LEU A 134 7.09 14.87 2.60
N ASP A 135 6.79 16.11 3.00
CA ASP A 135 5.43 16.62 3.12
C ASP A 135 4.75 16.63 1.75
N GLU A 136 5.50 16.96 0.72
CA GLU A 136 5.12 16.83 -0.68
C GLU A 136 4.79 15.38 -1.11
N ILE A 137 5.34 14.36 -0.44
CA ILE A 137 5.03 12.93 -0.62
C ILE A 137 3.86 12.48 0.27
N GLY A 138 3.69 13.08 1.45
CA GLY A 138 2.54 12.87 2.33
C GLY A 138 1.24 13.50 1.80
N GLN A 139 1.35 14.53 0.96
CA GLN A 139 0.24 15.12 0.24
C GLN A 139 -0.21 14.22 -0.91
N HIS A 140 -1.25 13.44 -0.66
CA HIS A 140 -1.91 12.65 -1.71
C HIS A 140 -2.42 13.57 -2.83
N SER A 141 -1.96 13.32 -4.06
CA SER A 141 -2.48 14.02 -5.23
C SER A 141 -3.95 13.67 -5.49
N LEU A 142 -4.67 14.52 -6.22
CA LEU A 142 -6.04 14.21 -6.67
C LEU A 142 -6.10 12.85 -7.40
N SER A 143 -5.10 12.57 -8.24
CA SER A 143 -5.04 11.34 -9.02
C SER A 143 -4.78 10.11 -8.14
N PHE A 144 -3.97 10.23 -7.09
CA PHE A 144 -3.82 9.17 -6.08
C PHE A 144 -5.13 8.93 -5.33
N GLN A 145 -5.84 10.00 -4.96
CA GLN A 145 -7.12 9.90 -4.27
C GLN A 145 -8.19 9.23 -5.16
N ILE A 146 -8.22 9.52 -6.45
CA ILE A 146 -9.10 8.85 -7.41
C ILE A 146 -8.73 7.37 -7.55
N LEU A 147 -7.44 7.05 -7.69
CA LEU A 147 -6.96 5.67 -7.84
C LEU A 147 -7.31 4.80 -6.62
N THR A 148 -7.05 5.31 -5.42
CA THR A 148 -7.39 4.61 -4.16
C THR A 148 -8.91 4.43 -4.02
N THR A 149 -9.69 5.42 -4.44
CA THR A 149 -11.15 5.33 -4.46
C THR A 149 -11.62 4.20 -5.38
N ILE A 150 -11.13 4.14 -6.62
CA ILE A 150 -11.47 3.09 -7.58
C ILE A 150 -11.08 1.70 -7.02
N SER A 151 -9.87 1.59 -6.47
CA SER A 151 -9.33 0.33 -5.95
C SER A 151 -10.15 -0.21 -4.78
N LEU A 152 -10.57 0.66 -3.86
CA LEU A 152 -11.37 0.27 -2.71
C LEU A 152 -12.85 0.09 -3.04
N MET A 153 -13.36 0.57 -4.19
CA MET A 153 -14.80 0.51 -4.48
C MET A 153 -15.33 -0.92 -4.74
N ALA A 154 -14.45 -1.90 -4.93
CA ALA A 154 -14.83 -3.27 -5.28
C ALA A 154 -15.85 -3.93 -4.33
N PRO A 155 -15.73 -3.85 -2.98
CA PRO A 155 -16.73 -4.44 -2.07
C PRO A 155 -18.08 -3.73 -2.10
N ILE A 156 -18.09 -2.42 -2.36
CA ILE A 156 -19.32 -1.62 -2.51
C ILE A 156 -20.06 -2.07 -3.78
N MET A 157 -19.32 -2.16 -4.90
CA MET A 157 -19.87 -2.65 -6.17
C MET A 157 -20.37 -4.07 -6.06
N TRP A 158 -19.61 -4.97 -5.42
CA TRP A 158 -20.02 -6.35 -5.22
C TRP A 158 -21.31 -6.45 -4.41
N PHE A 159 -21.43 -5.70 -3.31
CA PHE A 159 -22.66 -5.66 -2.52
C PHE A 159 -23.86 -5.17 -3.34
N TYR A 160 -23.67 -4.14 -4.17
CA TYR A 160 -24.73 -3.62 -5.03
C TYR A 160 -25.16 -4.61 -6.12
N LEU A 161 -24.20 -5.25 -6.80
CA LEU A 161 -24.47 -6.26 -7.83
C LEU A 161 -25.23 -7.46 -7.25
N ASP A 162 -24.83 -7.93 -6.08
CA ASP A 162 -25.55 -9.01 -5.37
C ASP A 162 -27.02 -8.67 -5.09
N ILE A 163 -27.30 -7.42 -4.68
CA ILE A 163 -28.68 -6.95 -4.47
C ILE A 163 -29.44 -6.92 -5.80
N ALA A 164 -28.83 -6.37 -6.85
CA ALA A 164 -29.44 -6.25 -8.18
C ALA A 164 -29.80 -7.63 -8.78
N GLU A 165 -28.90 -8.60 -8.61
CA GLU A 165 -29.06 -9.99 -9.07
C GLU A 165 -29.93 -10.84 -8.13
N LYS A 166 -30.43 -10.27 -7.01
CA LYS A 166 -31.17 -10.99 -5.96
C LYS A 166 -30.36 -12.15 -5.34
N ASN A 167 -29.03 -12.05 -5.38
CA ASN A 167 -28.11 -12.99 -4.75
C ASN A 167 -27.86 -12.57 -3.30
N TYR A 168 -28.69 -13.06 -2.38
CA TYR A 168 -28.58 -12.70 -0.95
C TYR A 168 -27.53 -13.52 -0.18
N SER A 169 -26.58 -14.15 -0.88
CA SER A 169 -25.59 -15.02 -0.24
C SER A 169 -24.54 -14.23 0.54
N SER A 170 -24.49 -14.43 1.86
CA SER A 170 -23.58 -13.71 2.77
C SER A 170 -23.78 -12.18 2.76
N ILE A 171 -25.01 -11.71 2.50
CA ILE A 171 -25.31 -10.29 2.34
C ILE A 171 -24.96 -9.44 3.58
N GLY A 172 -25.09 -10.01 4.78
CA GLY A 172 -24.66 -9.33 6.02
C GLY A 172 -23.16 -9.02 6.04
N LEU A 173 -22.31 -9.96 5.62
CA LEU A 173 -20.86 -9.75 5.55
C LEU A 173 -20.52 -8.72 4.47
N LYS A 174 -21.06 -8.88 3.26
CA LYS A 174 -20.82 -7.94 2.14
C LYS A 174 -21.30 -6.53 2.49
N GLY A 175 -22.45 -6.40 3.16
CA GLY A 175 -22.97 -5.12 3.65
C GLY A 175 -22.07 -4.49 4.70
N SER A 176 -21.58 -5.28 5.67
CA SER A 176 -20.62 -4.78 6.68
C SER A 176 -19.31 -4.31 6.05
N LEU A 177 -18.78 -5.04 5.05
CA LEU A 177 -17.57 -4.66 4.33
C LEU A 177 -17.79 -3.36 3.54
N SER A 178 -18.94 -3.23 2.87
CA SER A 178 -19.31 -2.03 2.12
C SER A 178 -19.38 -0.79 3.01
N ILE A 179 -20.01 -0.91 4.20
CA ILE A 179 -20.05 0.19 5.19
C ILE A 179 -18.64 0.55 5.67
N MET A 180 -17.83 -0.45 6.04
CA MET A 180 -16.45 -0.23 6.51
C MET A 180 -15.62 0.52 5.45
N VAL A 181 -15.70 0.10 4.19
CA VAL A 181 -14.99 0.74 3.09
C VAL A 181 -15.50 2.15 2.82
N THR A 182 -16.82 2.38 2.93
CA THR A 182 -17.40 3.71 2.80
C THR A 182 -16.86 4.67 3.86
N VAL A 183 -16.73 4.21 5.11
CA VAL A 183 -16.11 4.99 6.20
C VAL A 183 -14.66 5.31 5.89
N ILE A 184 -13.86 4.33 5.46
CA ILE A 184 -12.45 4.52 5.09
C ILE A 184 -12.31 5.54 3.96
N LEU A 185 -13.10 5.41 2.89
CA LEU A 185 -13.11 6.36 1.78
C LEU A 185 -13.46 7.77 2.25
N THR A 186 -14.46 7.91 3.12
CA THR A 186 -14.86 9.21 3.67
C THR A 186 -13.74 9.86 4.47
N LEU A 187 -13.03 9.09 5.29
CA LEU A 187 -11.88 9.58 6.04
C LEU A 187 -10.71 9.99 5.13
N ASN A 188 -10.40 9.19 4.10
CA ASN A 188 -9.35 9.50 3.14
C ASN A 188 -9.65 10.78 2.36
N TRP A 189 -10.90 10.94 1.89
CA TRP A 189 -11.32 12.14 1.18
C TRP A 189 -11.34 13.38 2.08
N LYS A 190 -11.75 13.24 3.34
CA LYS A 190 -11.64 14.32 4.34
C LYS A 190 -10.18 14.76 4.50
N SER A 191 -9.26 13.80 4.65
CA SER A 191 -7.83 14.07 4.77
C SER A 191 -7.27 14.80 3.55
N TYR A 192 -7.64 14.37 2.33
CA TYR A 192 -7.24 15.04 1.09
C TYR A 192 -7.82 16.45 0.97
N LEU A 193 -9.11 16.64 1.25
CA LEU A 193 -9.77 17.94 1.10
C LEU A 193 -9.28 18.99 2.09
N GLN A 194 -8.70 18.58 3.22
CA GLN A 194 -8.12 19.45 4.25
C GLN A 194 -6.67 19.88 3.94
N GLN A 195 -6.05 19.38 2.87
CA GLN A 195 -4.71 19.79 2.45
C GLN A 195 -4.69 21.25 1.98
N LYS A 196 -3.69 22.02 2.43
CA LYS A 196 -3.51 23.43 2.06
C LYS A 196 -3.02 23.58 0.61
N ASP A 197 -2.09 22.73 0.17
CA ASP A 197 -1.61 22.68 -1.22
C ASP A 197 -2.06 21.38 -1.91
N LYS A 198 -2.99 21.51 -2.85
CA LYS A 198 -3.55 20.35 -3.58
C LYS A 198 -2.68 20.04 -4.79
N LYS A 199 -1.83 19.02 -4.67
CA LYS A 199 -1.04 18.52 -5.79
C LYS A 199 -1.90 17.82 -6.84
N ILE A 200 -1.69 18.15 -8.11
CA ILE A 200 -2.39 17.55 -9.26
C ILE A 200 -1.65 16.28 -9.75
N SER A 201 -0.32 16.21 -9.59
CA SER A 201 0.54 15.13 -10.10
C SER A 201 1.53 14.61 -9.03
N GLY A 202 2.14 13.44 -9.28
CA GLY A 202 2.98 12.68 -8.32
C GLY A 202 2.64 11.18 -8.23
N THR A 203 1.56 10.77 -8.89
CA THR A 203 0.97 9.41 -8.81
C THR A 203 1.66 8.40 -9.72
N PHE A 204 2.48 8.88 -10.66
CA PHE A 204 3.11 8.03 -11.67
C PHE A 204 4.02 6.97 -11.05
N GLY A 205 4.82 7.34 -10.04
CA GLY A 205 5.67 6.37 -9.32
C GLY A 205 4.88 5.31 -8.56
N HIS A 206 3.76 5.68 -7.94
CA HIS A 206 2.88 4.73 -7.25
C HIS A 206 2.17 3.79 -8.22
N ILE A 207 1.65 4.32 -9.33
CA ILE A 207 1.01 3.52 -10.39
C ILE A 207 2.02 2.54 -10.98
N LEU A 208 3.23 3.01 -11.29
CA LEU A 208 4.30 2.17 -11.79
C LEU A 208 4.69 1.07 -10.79
N GLY A 209 4.75 1.40 -9.49
CA GLY A 209 5.00 0.43 -8.42
C GLY A 209 3.91 -0.63 -8.31
N ILE A 210 2.63 -0.25 -8.41
CA ILE A 210 1.50 -1.19 -8.41
C ILE A 210 1.55 -2.09 -9.65
N ILE A 211 1.77 -1.52 -10.83
CA ILE A 211 1.89 -2.28 -12.08
C ILE A 211 3.06 -3.27 -11.99
N LEU A 212 4.21 -2.83 -11.49
CA LEU A 212 5.38 -3.68 -11.31
C LEU A 212 5.09 -4.84 -10.34
N ALA A 213 4.40 -4.57 -9.23
CA ALA A 213 3.99 -5.61 -8.28
C ALA A 213 3.05 -6.63 -8.94
N ILE A 214 2.06 -6.19 -9.72
CA ILE A 214 1.14 -7.08 -10.44
C ILE A 214 1.89 -7.94 -11.46
N ILE A 215 2.80 -7.33 -12.24
CA ILE A 215 3.62 -8.06 -13.22
C ILE A 215 4.48 -9.12 -12.51
N LEU A 216 5.11 -8.75 -11.40
CA LEU A 216 5.95 -9.67 -10.64
C LEU A 216 5.15 -10.82 -10.04
N THR A 217 3.95 -10.56 -9.53
CA THR A 217 2.99 -11.58 -9.07
C THR A 217 2.67 -12.57 -10.19
N ILE A 218 2.32 -12.08 -11.38
CA ILE A 218 2.02 -12.94 -12.54
C ILE A 218 3.25 -13.77 -12.93
N LEU A 219 4.44 -13.17 -12.94
CA LEU A 219 5.68 -13.88 -13.27
C LEU A 219 6.02 -14.98 -12.27
N ILE A 220 5.83 -14.74 -10.97
CA ILE A 220 6.04 -15.74 -9.93
C ILE A 220 5.06 -16.90 -10.12
N PHE A 221 3.78 -16.61 -10.32
CA PHE A 221 2.75 -17.62 -10.52
C PHE A 221 3.05 -18.50 -11.74
N VAL A 222 3.30 -17.88 -12.90
CA VAL A 222 3.66 -18.58 -14.15
C VAL A 222 4.97 -19.36 -14.01
N GLY A 223 5.96 -18.79 -13.32
CA GLY A 223 7.26 -19.44 -13.11
C GLY A 223 7.16 -20.70 -12.25
N ILE A 224 6.36 -20.68 -11.19
CA ILE A 224 6.12 -21.84 -10.33
C ILE A 224 5.34 -22.91 -11.09
N ASP A 225 4.26 -22.53 -11.77
CA ASP A 225 3.46 -23.44 -12.60
C ASP A 225 4.33 -24.15 -13.65
N TRP A 226 5.13 -23.38 -14.39
CA TRP A 226 6.07 -23.89 -15.36
C TRP A 226 7.11 -24.86 -14.75
N LEU A 227 7.67 -24.52 -13.59
CA LEU A 227 8.60 -25.39 -12.87
C LEU A 227 7.94 -26.71 -12.46
N GLN A 228 6.74 -26.66 -11.88
CA GLN A 228 6.01 -27.85 -11.45
C GLN A 228 5.68 -28.76 -12.63
N PHE A 229 5.19 -28.17 -13.72
CA PHE A 229 4.93 -28.89 -14.96
C PHE A 229 6.18 -29.58 -15.47
N LYS A 230 7.28 -28.84 -15.63
CA LYS A 230 8.52 -29.34 -16.22
C LYS A 230 9.19 -30.43 -15.38
N ILE A 231 9.07 -30.37 -14.06
CA ILE A 231 9.75 -31.30 -13.14
C ILE A 231 8.92 -32.58 -12.92
N PHE A 232 7.60 -32.47 -12.75
CA PHE A 232 6.79 -33.59 -12.23
C PHE A 232 5.80 -34.19 -13.22
N VAL A 233 5.43 -33.47 -14.29
CA VAL A 233 4.41 -33.92 -15.23
C VAL A 233 5.08 -34.73 -16.34
N PRO A 234 4.82 -36.06 -16.43
CA PRO A 234 5.36 -36.91 -17.49
C PRO A 234 4.57 -36.71 -18.79
N ASN A 235 5.16 -37.06 -19.93
CA ASN A 235 4.55 -36.84 -21.26
C ASN A 235 3.21 -37.56 -21.50
N ASP A 236 2.89 -38.59 -20.72
CA ASP A 236 1.67 -39.39 -20.83
C ASP A 236 0.57 -38.98 -19.84
N TYR A 237 0.68 -37.78 -19.25
CA TYR A 237 -0.33 -37.22 -18.38
C TYR A 237 -1.68 -37.04 -19.08
N LEU A 238 -2.74 -37.11 -18.28
CA LEU A 238 -4.10 -36.77 -18.66
C LEU A 238 -4.53 -35.45 -18.02
N MET A 239 -4.17 -35.23 -16.77
CA MET A 239 -4.35 -33.97 -16.05
C MET A 239 -3.41 -33.88 -14.84
N TYR A 240 -3.22 -32.68 -14.31
CA TYR A 240 -2.48 -32.46 -13.06
C TYR A 240 -3.15 -31.37 -12.22
N ILE A 241 -2.87 -31.38 -10.91
CA ILE A 241 -3.54 -30.50 -9.94
C ILE A 241 -2.55 -30.02 -8.89
N PHE A 242 -2.57 -28.72 -8.64
CA PHE A 242 -1.87 -28.13 -7.51
C PHE A 242 -2.70 -28.22 -6.24
N LYS A 243 -2.09 -28.76 -5.20
CA LYS A 243 -2.79 -29.12 -3.97
C LYS A 243 -2.94 -27.92 -3.04
N PRO A 244 -4.17 -27.61 -2.58
CA PRO A 244 -4.35 -26.83 -1.37
C PRO A 244 -3.81 -27.60 -0.15
N PRO A 245 -3.21 -26.92 0.85
CA PRO A 245 -2.95 -25.49 0.92
C PRO A 245 -1.60 -25.08 0.29
N TYR A 246 -0.81 -26.00 -0.27
CA TYR A 246 0.52 -25.72 -0.82
C TYR A 246 0.45 -24.67 -1.96
N SER A 247 -0.57 -24.75 -2.81
CA SER A 247 -0.83 -23.73 -3.84
C SER A 247 -1.05 -22.33 -3.26
N TYR A 248 -1.59 -22.21 -2.04
CA TYR A 248 -1.79 -20.91 -1.38
C TYR A 248 -0.50 -20.31 -0.82
N THR A 249 0.59 -21.09 -0.73
CA THR A 249 1.89 -20.55 -0.28
C THR A 249 2.48 -19.56 -1.29
N ILE A 250 2.06 -19.59 -2.56
CA ILE A 250 2.43 -18.58 -3.57
C ILE A 250 2.09 -17.16 -3.08
N PHE A 251 0.91 -16.99 -2.47
CA PHE A 251 0.47 -15.71 -1.94
C PHE A 251 1.32 -15.20 -0.78
N LEU A 252 2.03 -16.08 -0.05
CA LEU A 252 2.96 -15.65 0.98
C LEU A 252 4.17 -14.92 0.37
N PHE A 253 4.71 -15.42 -0.75
CA PHE A 253 5.79 -14.75 -1.47
C PHE A 253 5.35 -13.38 -2.00
N GLU A 254 4.13 -13.28 -2.53
CA GLU A 254 3.56 -12.00 -2.98
C GLU A 254 3.45 -10.99 -1.84
N ILE A 255 2.93 -11.42 -0.69
CA ILE A 255 2.81 -10.59 0.51
C ILE A 255 4.20 -10.16 0.99
N GLU A 256 5.18 -11.06 1.04
CA GLU A 256 6.55 -10.74 1.42
C GLU A 256 7.18 -9.69 0.50
N VAL A 257 7.00 -9.82 -0.82
CA VAL A 257 7.51 -8.86 -1.79
C VAL A 257 6.82 -7.51 -1.66
N LEU A 258 5.49 -7.47 -1.50
CA LEU A 258 4.75 -6.23 -1.28
C LEU A 258 5.21 -5.51 -0.01
N ILE A 259 5.32 -6.25 1.11
CA ILE A 259 5.82 -5.71 2.38
C ILE A 259 7.24 -5.15 2.21
N MET A 260 8.11 -5.85 1.47
CA MET A 260 9.47 -5.38 1.19
C MET A 260 9.50 -4.12 0.32
N ILE A 261 8.68 -4.04 -0.72
CA ILE A 261 8.56 -2.83 -1.56
C ILE A 261 8.08 -1.67 -0.70
N ILE A 262 7.04 -1.87 0.10
CA ILE A 262 6.48 -0.86 1.02
C ILE A 262 7.55 -0.40 2.02
N ALA A 263 8.28 -1.33 2.64
CA ALA A 263 9.34 -1.00 3.58
C ALA A 263 10.51 -0.27 2.91
N ILE A 264 10.87 -0.60 1.67
CA ILE A 264 11.89 0.14 0.91
C ILE A 264 11.40 1.57 0.64
N LEU A 265 10.15 1.75 0.21
CA LEU A 265 9.57 3.08 -0.03
C LEU A 265 9.56 3.92 1.26
N TYR A 266 9.16 3.34 2.39
CA TYR A 266 9.17 4.03 3.69
C TYR A 266 10.58 4.26 4.24
N LYS A 267 11.55 3.39 3.98
CA LYS A 267 12.93 3.59 4.41
C LYS A 267 13.63 4.71 3.63
N ILE A 268 13.32 4.89 2.35
CA ILE A 268 13.84 5.99 1.52
C ILE A 268 13.25 7.33 1.98
N ARG A 269 12.11 7.31 2.69
CA ARG A 269 11.51 8.48 3.34
C ARG A 269 12.45 8.99 4.44
N LYS A 270 12.81 10.28 4.45
CA LYS A 270 13.73 10.84 5.47
C LYS A 270 13.03 11.40 6.72
N VAL A 271 11.71 11.60 6.73
CA VAL A 271 10.93 12.03 7.91
C VAL A 271 10.81 10.85 8.87
N ASP A 272 11.21 11.03 10.12
CA ASP A 272 10.96 10.05 11.18
C ASP A 272 9.47 9.96 11.48
N SER A 273 8.86 8.93 10.91
CA SER A 273 7.49 8.53 11.14
C SER A 273 7.46 7.12 11.71
N TYR A 274 6.37 6.77 12.38
CA TYR A 274 6.15 5.43 12.89
C TYR A 274 6.34 4.36 11.79
N GLU A 275 5.92 4.66 10.55
CA GLU A 275 6.10 3.78 9.39
C GLU A 275 7.56 3.62 8.97
N LYS A 276 8.38 4.68 9.06
CA LYS A 276 9.82 4.60 8.77
C LYS A 276 10.56 3.81 9.85
N GLU A 277 10.23 4.01 11.12
CA GLU A 277 10.77 3.22 12.23
C GLU A 277 10.43 1.73 12.05
N TRP A 278 9.17 1.42 11.73
CA TRP A 278 8.73 0.07 11.37
C TRP A 278 9.54 -0.50 10.19
N ALA A 279 9.72 0.27 9.12
CA ALA A 279 10.45 -0.18 7.93
C ALA A 279 11.94 -0.45 8.21
N CYS A 280 12.59 0.44 8.96
CA CYS A 280 13.98 0.26 9.41
C CYS A 280 14.13 -0.96 10.33
N ASN A 281 13.19 -1.16 11.26
CA ASN A 281 13.15 -2.34 12.13
C ASN A 281 12.92 -3.64 11.34
N LEU A 282 12.02 -3.62 10.34
CA LEU A 282 11.76 -4.77 9.49
C LEU A 282 13.00 -5.13 8.66
N ILE A 283 13.61 -4.16 7.98
CA ILE A 283 14.78 -4.38 7.13
C ILE A 283 15.98 -4.83 7.96
N SER A 284 16.22 -4.22 9.13
CA SER A 284 17.29 -4.65 10.03
C SER A 284 17.04 -6.05 10.60
N PHE A 285 15.79 -6.39 10.92
CA PHE A 285 15.39 -7.73 11.33
C PHE A 285 15.69 -8.77 10.23
N ILE A 286 15.30 -8.49 8.98
CA ILE A 286 15.55 -9.37 7.83
C ILE A 286 17.06 -9.53 7.61
N LYS A 287 17.83 -8.44 7.63
CA LYS A 287 19.30 -8.51 7.48
C LYS A 287 19.94 -9.36 8.58
N ARG A 288 19.54 -9.15 9.84
CA ARG A 288 20.06 -9.92 10.99
C ARG A 288 19.70 -11.40 10.90
N ASN A 289 18.54 -11.72 10.32
CA ASN A 289 18.00 -13.07 10.23
C ASN A 289 18.04 -13.64 8.80
N ILE A 290 18.89 -13.13 7.91
CA ILE A 290 18.79 -13.40 6.47
C ILE A 290 18.88 -14.90 6.14
N ILE A 291 19.74 -15.64 6.85
CA ILE A 291 19.88 -17.09 6.68
C ILE A 291 18.58 -17.81 7.04
N LYS A 292 17.90 -17.40 8.12
CA LYS A 292 16.63 -18.00 8.56
C LYS A 292 15.50 -17.66 7.59
N VAL A 293 15.44 -16.42 7.09
CA VAL A 293 14.45 -15.98 6.10
C VAL A 293 14.62 -16.74 4.79
N VAL A 294 15.85 -16.88 4.31
CA VAL A 294 16.15 -17.66 3.09
C VAL A 294 15.84 -19.14 3.29
N ALA A 295 16.23 -19.73 4.42
CA ALA A 295 15.91 -21.12 4.70
C ALA A 295 14.40 -21.37 4.77
N LEU A 296 13.64 -20.47 5.41
CA LEU A 296 12.17 -20.54 5.46
C LEU A 296 11.57 -20.44 4.05
N ASN A 297 12.01 -19.47 3.26
CA ASN A 297 11.53 -19.27 1.89
C ASN A 297 11.85 -20.47 0.99
N LEU A 298 13.02 -21.09 1.12
CA LEU A 298 13.36 -22.32 0.39
C LEU A 298 12.46 -23.49 0.79
N VAL A 299 12.14 -23.61 2.07
CA VAL A 299 11.23 -24.64 2.59
C VAL A 299 9.79 -24.41 2.07
N LEU A 300 9.31 -23.16 2.06
CA LEU A 300 8.02 -22.78 1.48
C LEU A 300 7.98 -23.04 -0.02
N LEU A 301 9.05 -22.70 -0.74
CA LEU A 301 9.13 -22.89 -2.19
C LEU A 301 9.13 -24.38 -2.53
N TYR A 302 9.89 -25.18 -1.79
CA TYR A 302 9.90 -26.63 -1.93
C TYR A 302 8.54 -27.25 -1.61
N MET A 303 7.84 -26.77 -0.57
CA MET A 303 6.45 -27.16 -0.28
C MET A 303 5.51 -26.84 -1.44
N CYS A 304 5.63 -25.65 -2.01
CA CYS A 304 4.83 -25.21 -3.15
C CYS A 304 5.06 -26.11 -4.36
N ILE A 305 6.32 -26.29 -4.76
CA ILE A 305 6.73 -27.03 -5.95
C ILE A 305 6.36 -28.53 -5.85
N THR A 306 6.55 -29.15 -4.69
CA THR A 306 6.23 -30.58 -4.50
C THR A 306 4.74 -30.86 -4.28
N GLY A 307 3.92 -29.83 -4.10
CA GLY A 307 2.49 -29.94 -3.83
C GLY A 307 1.63 -30.22 -5.06
N ILE A 308 1.93 -31.27 -5.83
CA ILE A 308 1.25 -31.60 -7.10
C ILE A 308 0.73 -33.04 -7.11
N THR A 309 -0.45 -33.27 -7.68
CA THR A 309 -0.91 -34.61 -8.11
C THR A 309 -0.95 -34.66 -9.61
N VAL A 310 -0.43 -35.73 -10.20
CA VAL A 310 -0.48 -35.97 -11.63
C VAL A 310 -1.26 -37.24 -11.90
N ILE A 311 -2.18 -37.19 -12.85
CA ILE A 311 -2.96 -38.33 -13.32
C ILE A 311 -2.46 -38.65 -14.72
N THR A 312 -1.95 -39.87 -14.90
CA THR A 312 -1.50 -40.40 -16.19
C THR A 312 -2.54 -41.33 -16.78
N LYS A 313 -2.26 -42.02 -17.88
CA LYS A 313 -3.23 -42.96 -18.49
C LYS A 313 -3.50 -44.21 -17.64
N ASP A 314 -2.59 -44.56 -16.73
CA ASP A 314 -2.64 -45.84 -16.00
C ASP A 314 -2.50 -45.71 -14.48
N LYS A 315 -2.00 -44.56 -13.98
CA LYS A 315 -1.74 -44.35 -12.55
C LYS A 315 -1.94 -42.90 -12.11
N VAL A 316 -2.15 -42.73 -10.81
CA VAL A 316 -2.14 -41.46 -10.10
C VAL A 316 -0.81 -41.33 -9.35
N ILE A 317 -0.08 -40.25 -9.56
CA ILE A 317 1.19 -39.96 -8.89
C ILE A 317 0.98 -38.78 -7.94
N ASP A 318 1.13 -39.04 -6.64
CA ASP A 318 0.91 -38.08 -5.58
C ASP A 318 2.25 -37.56 -5.03
N TYR A 319 2.66 -36.36 -5.46
CA TYR A 319 3.83 -35.69 -4.91
C TYR A 319 3.44 -34.87 -3.68
N ASN A 320 4.30 -34.84 -2.67
CA ASN A 320 4.12 -33.97 -1.52
C ASN A 320 5.48 -33.66 -0.87
N PHE A 321 5.47 -32.71 0.07
CA PHE A 321 6.66 -32.27 0.79
C PHE A 321 7.52 -33.42 1.36
N TYR A 322 6.88 -34.46 1.91
CA TYR A 322 7.58 -35.60 2.51
C TYR A 322 8.01 -36.66 1.47
N ASN A 323 7.27 -36.76 0.35
CA ASN A 323 7.49 -37.73 -0.71
C ASN A 323 7.70 -37.02 -2.06
N PRO A 324 8.85 -36.35 -2.28
CA PRO A 324 9.12 -35.59 -3.51
C PRO A 324 9.32 -36.48 -4.74
N ARG A 325 9.58 -37.79 -4.56
CA ARG A 325 9.63 -38.77 -5.65
C ARG A 325 8.25 -39.24 -6.12
N GLY A 326 7.19 -38.81 -5.43
CA GLY A 326 5.82 -39.23 -5.70
C GLY A 326 5.50 -40.58 -5.08
N VAL A 327 4.25 -40.73 -4.65
CA VAL A 327 3.67 -42.04 -4.33
C VAL A 327 2.75 -42.43 -5.48
N GLU A 328 3.04 -43.57 -6.10
CA GLU A 328 2.26 -44.06 -7.23
C GLU A 328 1.09 -44.93 -6.74
N TYR A 329 -0.07 -44.69 -7.32
CA TYR A 329 -1.30 -45.44 -7.10
C TYR A 329 -1.81 -45.92 -8.45
N THR A 330 -2.01 -47.22 -8.58
CA THR A 330 -2.73 -47.77 -9.73
C THR A 330 -4.21 -47.40 -9.62
N TYR A 331 -4.96 -47.51 -10.71
CA TYR A 331 -6.41 -47.28 -10.63
C TYR A 331 -7.14 -48.27 -9.73
N ASP A 332 -6.63 -49.49 -9.56
CA ASP A 332 -7.14 -50.44 -8.57
C ASP A 332 -6.98 -49.97 -7.11
N ASP A 333 -6.07 -49.03 -6.85
CA ASP A 333 -5.89 -48.43 -5.51
C ASP A 333 -6.91 -47.32 -5.21
N ILE A 334 -7.78 -46.97 -6.17
CA ILE A 334 -8.90 -46.06 -5.94
C ILE A 334 -10.06 -46.84 -5.34
N THR A 335 -10.46 -46.48 -4.12
CA THR A 335 -11.52 -47.21 -3.40
C THR A 335 -12.90 -46.62 -3.65
N ASN A 336 -13.01 -45.29 -3.69
CA ASN A 336 -14.28 -44.58 -3.85
C ASN A 336 -14.13 -43.38 -4.78
N ILE A 337 -15.16 -43.13 -5.58
CA ILE A 337 -15.30 -41.94 -6.41
C ILE A 337 -16.57 -41.22 -5.96
N ASN A 338 -16.47 -39.94 -5.61
CA ASN A 338 -17.60 -39.14 -5.16
C ASN A 338 -17.75 -37.89 -6.04
N THR A 339 -18.88 -37.77 -6.72
CA THR A 339 -19.14 -36.70 -7.69
C THR A 339 -20.49 -36.04 -7.45
N GLY A 340 -20.57 -34.72 -7.56
CA GLY A 340 -21.85 -34.02 -7.46
C GLY A 340 -21.71 -32.52 -7.33
N PHE A 341 -22.78 -31.87 -6.86
CA PHE A 341 -22.82 -30.42 -6.67
C PHE A 341 -22.95 -30.05 -5.19
N LEU A 342 -22.21 -29.02 -4.76
CA LEU A 342 -22.24 -28.55 -3.37
C LEU A 342 -23.60 -27.95 -3.00
N GLY A 343 -24.26 -28.49 -1.97
CA GLY A 343 -25.54 -27.95 -1.47
C GLY A 343 -25.42 -26.85 -0.43
N LYS A 344 -24.25 -26.70 0.20
CA LYS A 344 -23.97 -25.66 1.20
C LYS A 344 -22.66 -24.96 0.88
N ARG A 345 -22.65 -23.64 0.98
CA ARG A 345 -21.44 -22.81 0.86
C ARG A 345 -20.52 -23.07 2.04
N LYS A 346 -19.23 -23.27 1.79
CA LYS A 346 -18.19 -23.27 2.83
C LYS A 346 -17.39 -21.98 2.71
N LEU A 347 -17.09 -21.34 3.84
CA LEU A 347 -16.47 -20.00 3.91
C LEU A 347 -15.17 -19.85 3.09
N LEU A 348 -14.45 -20.95 2.83
CA LEU A 348 -13.15 -20.98 2.14
C LEU A 348 -13.03 -22.06 1.05
N SER A 349 -14.09 -22.81 0.72
CA SER A 349 -13.95 -24.11 0.00
C SER A 349 -15.01 -24.38 -1.08
N GLY A 350 -15.76 -23.38 -1.52
CA GLY A 350 -16.69 -23.50 -2.65
C GLY A 350 -18.07 -22.89 -2.39
N ASN A 351 -18.67 -22.41 -3.47
CA ASN A 351 -20.01 -21.86 -3.52
C ASN A 351 -21.06 -22.97 -3.66
N LYS A 352 -22.33 -22.61 -3.47
CA LYS A 352 -23.43 -23.54 -3.75
C LYS A 352 -23.46 -23.77 -5.26
N GLY A 353 -23.65 -25.02 -5.67
CA GLY A 353 -23.69 -25.38 -7.09
C GLY A 353 -22.34 -25.66 -7.73
N ASP A 354 -21.22 -25.49 -7.03
CA ASP A 354 -19.92 -25.91 -7.57
C ASP A 354 -19.89 -27.43 -7.73
N PHE A 355 -19.44 -27.89 -8.90
CA PHE A 355 -19.18 -29.30 -9.15
C PHE A 355 -17.92 -29.75 -8.42
N TYR A 356 -17.95 -30.95 -7.83
CA TYR A 356 -16.79 -31.59 -7.26
C TYR A 356 -16.61 -32.99 -7.84
N TYR A 357 -15.36 -33.38 -8.00
CA TYR A 357 -14.98 -34.73 -8.41
C TYR A 357 -13.89 -35.23 -7.47
N LYS A 358 -14.24 -36.12 -6.54
CA LYS A 358 -13.34 -36.55 -5.47
C LYS A 358 -13.02 -38.03 -5.59
N ILE A 359 -11.74 -38.35 -5.73
CA ILE A 359 -11.24 -39.72 -5.65
C ILE A 359 -10.68 -39.99 -4.26
N THR A 360 -10.97 -41.16 -3.70
CA THR A 360 -10.39 -41.64 -2.45
C THR A 360 -9.45 -42.80 -2.74
N LEU A 361 -8.19 -42.63 -2.36
CA LEU A 361 -7.15 -43.63 -2.52
C LEU A 361 -7.17 -44.61 -1.33
N LYS A 362 -6.53 -45.78 -1.51
CA LYS A 362 -6.41 -46.86 -0.51
C LYS A 362 -5.88 -46.41 0.85
N ASN A 363 -5.04 -45.37 0.88
CA ASN A 363 -4.53 -44.76 2.12
C ASN A 363 -5.54 -43.79 2.78
N LYS A 364 -6.80 -43.77 2.34
CA LYS A 364 -7.88 -42.86 2.76
C LYS A 364 -7.67 -41.38 2.38
N LYS A 365 -6.66 -41.07 1.56
CA LYS A 365 -6.45 -39.70 1.06
C LYS A 365 -7.50 -39.40 0.00
N THR A 366 -8.17 -38.26 0.14
CA THR A 366 -9.10 -37.74 -0.86
C THR A 366 -8.41 -36.67 -1.70
N ILE A 367 -8.55 -36.79 -3.02
CA ILE A 367 -8.05 -35.82 -4.00
C ILE A 367 -9.26 -35.23 -4.71
N ASP A 368 -9.40 -33.91 -4.68
CA ASP A 368 -10.43 -33.17 -5.40
C ASP A 368 -9.89 -32.74 -6.76
N LEU A 369 -10.59 -33.15 -7.83
CA LEU A 369 -10.16 -32.94 -9.21
C LEU A 369 -10.79 -31.72 -9.87
N LYS A 370 -11.56 -30.90 -9.13
CA LYS A 370 -12.29 -29.77 -9.71
C LYS A 370 -11.42 -28.74 -10.45
N ASP A 371 -10.20 -28.48 -9.95
CA ASP A 371 -9.28 -27.46 -10.46
C ASP A 371 -8.14 -28.11 -11.28
N ALA A 372 -8.42 -29.23 -11.94
CA ALA A 372 -7.43 -29.93 -12.72
C ALA A 372 -7.07 -29.16 -14.00
N THR A 373 -5.79 -29.19 -14.35
CA THR A 373 -5.25 -28.59 -15.57
C THR A 373 -4.87 -29.69 -16.56
N SER A 374 -5.16 -29.49 -17.83
CA SER A 374 -4.88 -30.44 -18.92
C SER A 374 -4.62 -29.71 -20.23
N ASP A 375 -4.14 -30.44 -21.24
CA ASP A 375 -3.92 -29.92 -22.60
C ASP A 375 -5.20 -29.91 -23.45
N PHE A 376 -6.34 -30.31 -22.89
CA PHE A 376 -7.58 -30.31 -23.66
C PHE A 376 -8.07 -28.88 -23.89
N ASP A 377 -8.43 -28.57 -25.13
CA ASP A 377 -8.96 -27.25 -25.53
C ASP A 377 -10.28 -26.88 -24.83
N ASP A 378 -10.98 -27.85 -24.25
CA ASP A 378 -12.32 -27.71 -23.70
C ASP A 378 -12.33 -28.02 -22.20
N THR A 379 -12.64 -27.00 -21.38
CA THR A 379 -12.59 -27.05 -19.91
C THR A 379 -13.44 -28.19 -19.35
N TYR A 380 -12.92 -28.95 -18.37
CA TYR A 380 -13.54 -30.11 -17.74
C TYR A 380 -13.65 -31.36 -18.61
N LEU A 381 -13.18 -31.35 -19.86
CA LEU A 381 -13.17 -32.55 -20.71
C LEU A 381 -12.26 -33.64 -20.13
N GLU A 382 -11.17 -33.24 -19.46
CA GLU A 382 -10.29 -34.10 -18.68
C GLU A 382 -11.06 -34.95 -17.66
N LEU A 383 -12.04 -34.36 -16.98
CA LEU A 383 -12.84 -35.06 -15.97
C LEU A 383 -13.74 -36.11 -16.61
N GLU A 384 -14.37 -35.79 -17.75
CA GLU A 384 -15.23 -36.72 -18.48
C GLU A 384 -14.44 -37.90 -19.05
N ARG A 385 -13.23 -37.65 -19.56
CA ARG A 385 -12.33 -38.71 -20.05
C ARG A 385 -11.80 -39.56 -18.92
N PHE A 386 -11.37 -38.94 -17.83
CA PHE A 386 -10.89 -39.66 -16.66
C PHE A 386 -11.97 -40.53 -16.04
N ASP A 387 -13.20 -40.04 -15.93
CA ASP A 387 -14.33 -40.79 -15.37
C ASP A 387 -14.58 -42.10 -16.11
N LYS A 388 -14.51 -42.09 -17.44
CA LYS A 388 -14.61 -43.32 -18.25
C LYS A 388 -13.45 -44.28 -17.98
N VAL A 389 -12.22 -43.77 -18.04
CA VAL A 389 -11.01 -44.58 -17.87
C VAL A 389 -10.94 -45.19 -16.47
N VAL A 390 -11.29 -44.44 -15.43
CA VAL A 390 -11.22 -44.92 -14.05
C VAL A 390 -12.32 -45.94 -13.76
N LEU A 391 -13.53 -45.78 -14.32
CA LEU A 391 -14.59 -46.78 -14.17
C LEU A 391 -14.25 -48.09 -14.88
N ASP A 392 -13.59 -48.04 -16.03
CA ASP A 392 -13.18 -49.23 -16.78
C ASP A 392 -12.02 -49.97 -16.09
N LYS A 393 -11.09 -49.23 -15.47
CA LYS A 393 -9.82 -49.77 -14.94
C LYS A 393 -9.76 -49.93 -13.42
N SER A 394 -10.73 -49.45 -12.65
CA SER A 394 -10.73 -49.53 -11.19
C SER A 394 -11.89 -50.39 -10.67
N LYS A 395 -11.74 -50.87 -9.43
CA LYS A 395 -12.82 -51.50 -8.66
C LYS A 395 -13.51 -50.52 -7.71
N ALA A 396 -13.38 -49.22 -7.97
CA ALA A 396 -13.87 -48.18 -7.08
C ALA A 396 -15.40 -48.17 -7.01
N THR A 397 -15.95 -47.90 -5.82
CA THR A 397 -17.40 -47.63 -5.71
C THR A 397 -17.68 -46.17 -6.01
N LYS A 398 -18.55 -45.90 -7.00
CA LYS A 398 -18.95 -44.55 -7.37
C LYS A 398 -20.23 -44.14 -6.63
N VAL A 399 -20.18 -42.98 -5.98
CA VAL A 399 -21.32 -42.32 -5.35
C VAL A 399 -21.52 -40.99 -6.08
N ALA A 400 -22.60 -40.89 -6.84
CA ALA A 400 -22.92 -39.69 -7.61
C ALA A 400 -24.20 -39.03 -7.10
N SER A 401 -24.21 -37.69 -7.03
CA SER A 401 -25.37 -36.93 -6.59
C SER A 401 -25.70 -35.81 -7.56
N LYS A 402 -26.87 -35.94 -8.20
CA LYS A 402 -27.49 -34.89 -9.04
C LYS A 402 -28.15 -33.78 -8.22
N GLN A 403 -28.22 -33.91 -6.89
CA GLN A 403 -28.79 -32.87 -6.05
C GLN A 403 -28.00 -31.56 -6.20
N ASN A 404 -28.70 -30.42 -6.26
CA ASN A 404 -28.13 -29.07 -6.40
C ASN A 404 -27.55 -28.70 -7.78
N TYR A 405 -27.69 -29.53 -8.82
CA TYR A 405 -27.21 -29.17 -10.17
C TYR A 405 -27.83 -27.86 -10.70
N LYS A 406 -29.08 -27.57 -10.33
CA LYS A 406 -29.79 -26.34 -10.70
C LYS A 406 -29.21 -25.07 -10.06
N LEU A 407 -28.34 -25.22 -9.07
CA LEU A 407 -27.64 -24.11 -8.43
C LEU A 407 -26.29 -23.82 -9.10
N CYS A 408 -25.89 -24.60 -10.11
CA CYS A 408 -24.64 -24.41 -10.83
C CYS A 408 -24.79 -23.21 -11.78
N ASP A 409 -23.96 -22.18 -11.57
CA ASP A 409 -23.99 -20.93 -12.34
C ASP A 409 -23.21 -21.02 -13.67
N LEU A 410 -22.60 -22.17 -13.98
CA LEU A 410 -21.87 -22.41 -15.22
C LEU A 410 -22.81 -22.59 -16.42
N ASP A 411 -22.29 -22.29 -17.62
CA ASP A 411 -23.02 -22.48 -18.87
C ASP A 411 -23.54 -23.91 -19.02
N LYS A 412 -24.71 -24.02 -19.68
CA LYS A 412 -25.41 -25.29 -19.87
C LYS A 412 -24.53 -26.39 -20.46
N ARG A 413 -23.60 -26.06 -21.37
CA ARG A 413 -22.64 -27.01 -21.94
C ARG A 413 -21.81 -27.72 -20.87
N PHE A 414 -21.34 -26.99 -19.85
CA PHE A 414 -20.54 -27.55 -18.76
C PHE A 414 -21.41 -28.32 -17.77
N VAL A 415 -22.60 -27.80 -17.45
CA VAL A 415 -23.58 -28.50 -16.61
C VAL A 415 -23.95 -29.85 -17.23
N ASP A 416 -24.25 -29.88 -18.53
CA ASP A 416 -24.58 -31.10 -19.27
C ASP A 416 -23.40 -32.09 -19.26
N ARG A 417 -22.15 -31.60 -19.31
CA ARG A 417 -20.95 -32.43 -19.15
C ARG A 417 -20.86 -33.05 -17.75
N PHE A 418 -21.05 -32.26 -16.70
CA PHE A 418 -21.06 -32.78 -15.33
C PHE A 418 -22.19 -33.78 -15.09
N LEU A 419 -23.35 -33.57 -15.70
CA LEU A 419 -24.45 -34.52 -15.65
C LEU A 419 -24.10 -35.84 -16.33
N ARG A 420 -23.41 -35.83 -17.48
CA ARG A 420 -22.90 -37.07 -18.10
C ARG A 420 -21.93 -37.80 -17.17
N ILE A 421 -21.06 -37.08 -16.47
CA ILE A 421 -20.17 -37.68 -15.47
C ILE A 421 -20.96 -38.29 -14.31
N ILE A 422 -22.02 -37.64 -13.82
CA ILE A 422 -22.85 -38.16 -12.72
C ILE A 422 -23.64 -39.41 -13.14
N GLU A 423 -24.01 -39.51 -14.42
CA GLU A 423 -24.89 -40.56 -14.95
C GLU A 423 -24.14 -41.82 -15.43
N ASN A 424 -22.83 -41.74 -15.66
CA ASN A 424 -21.94 -42.91 -15.86
C ASN A 424 -21.80 -43.71 -14.56
#